data_AF-A0A0P0M449-F1
#
_entry.id   AF-A0A0P0M449-F1
#
_cell.length_a   1.000
_cell.length_b   1.000
_cell.length_c   1.000
_cell.angle_alpha   90.00
_cell.angle_beta   90.00
_cell.angle_gamma   90.00
#
_symmetry.space_group_name_H-M   'P 1'
#
loop_
_entity.id
_entity.type
_entity.pdbx_description
1 polymer ?
#
loop_
_entity_poly.entity_id
_entity_poly.type
_entity_poly.pdbx_seq_one_letter_code
_entity_poly.pdbx_strand_id
1 'polypeptide(L)'
;MCYKTRIINCDEKKILIKASGITAPSWRGYNAGVGRSTLMLLKSLAKISNLPFDIEIYASGLSSVGFDFHNLPFKHFSFPIPEKIGCELTRIEPFIRSKFVNYDLLHIPHNLDEVHSKESYIVTLHDVIAYDRAIANNDIKTAKKWQKMASRAKAIMTCSQYSKSEIVSKLNICPEVVSVVYWGASTDKFYIEDKI
;
A
#
# COMPACT_ATOMS: atom_id res chain seq x y z
N MET A 1 14.16 15.10 -25.69
CA MET A 1 12.94 15.16 -24.86
C MET A 1 13.36 15.64 -23.48
N CYS A 2 12.92 16.82 -23.02
CA CYS A 2 13.45 17.41 -21.80
C CYS A 2 12.80 16.79 -20.55
N TYR A 3 13.59 16.06 -19.77
CA TYR A 3 13.23 15.76 -18.38
C TYR A 3 13.20 17.08 -17.60
N LYS A 4 12.02 17.50 -17.15
CA LYS A 4 11.93 18.51 -16.09
C LYS A 4 12.37 17.85 -14.79
N THR A 5 13.65 17.97 -14.46
CA THR A 5 14.16 17.65 -13.14
C THR A 5 13.41 18.50 -12.11
N ARG A 6 12.46 17.91 -11.37
CA ARG A 6 11.97 18.52 -10.15
C ARG A 6 13.17 18.66 -9.22
N ILE A 7 13.49 19.90 -8.85
CA ILE A 7 14.44 20.16 -7.77
C ILE A 7 13.74 19.71 -6.49
N ILE A 8 14.16 18.58 -5.95
CA ILE A 8 13.59 18.03 -4.72
C ILE A 8 14.05 18.94 -3.57
N ASN A 9 13.16 19.82 -3.11
CA ASN A 9 13.39 20.57 -1.87
C ASN A 9 13.50 19.59 -0.70
N CYS A 10 14.48 19.80 0.19
CA CYS A 10 14.69 18.92 1.34
C CYS A 10 13.52 18.94 2.34
N ASP A 11 12.66 19.97 2.29
CA ASP A 11 11.53 20.16 3.19
C ASP A 11 10.23 19.47 2.74
N GLU A 12 10.14 19.05 1.47
CA GLU A 12 8.95 18.34 0.97
C GLU A 12 8.90 16.91 1.52
N LYS A 13 7.79 16.59 2.21
CA LYS A 13 7.56 15.29 2.85
C LYS A 13 7.45 14.18 1.83
N LYS A 14 7.98 13.00 2.15
CA LYS A 14 8.04 11.84 1.22
C LYS A 14 7.20 10.68 1.69
N ILE A 15 6.26 10.26 0.85
CA ILE A 15 5.43 9.07 1.05
C ILE A 15 5.94 7.94 0.16
N LEU A 16 6.41 6.85 0.78
CA LEU A 16 6.80 5.62 0.08
C LEU A 16 5.60 4.67 0.02
N ILE A 17 5.08 4.38 -1.17
CA ILE A 17 3.91 3.50 -1.36
C ILE A 17 4.39 2.10 -1.74
N LYS A 18 4.17 1.10 -0.87
CA LYS A 18 4.55 -0.31 -1.14
C LYS A 18 3.55 -1.00 -2.07
N ALA A 19 3.83 -0.96 -3.36
CA ALA A 19 2.95 -1.36 -4.44
C ALA A 19 3.31 -2.71 -5.10
N SER A 20 3.91 -3.68 -4.38
CA SER A 20 4.33 -4.99 -4.93
C SER A 20 3.26 -5.66 -5.83
N GLY A 21 1.99 -5.58 -5.42
CA GLY A 21 0.83 -6.10 -6.15
C GLY A 21 0.47 -5.41 -7.48
N ILE A 22 1.25 -4.43 -7.95
CA ILE A 22 1.11 -3.86 -9.32
C ILE A 22 2.09 -4.45 -10.33
N THR A 23 3.14 -5.15 -9.86
CA THR A 23 4.24 -5.69 -10.68
C THR A 23 4.02 -7.15 -11.08
N ALA A 24 3.37 -7.93 -10.21
CA ALA A 24 3.03 -9.33 -10.46
C ALA A 24 1.55 -9.45 -10.87
N PRO A 25 1.23 -9.70 -12.16
CA PRO A 25 -0.08 -10.25 -12.50
C PRO A 25 -0.25 -11.60 -11.80
N SER A 26 -1.49 -11.92 -11.40
CA SER A 26 -1.80 -13.26 -10.89
C SER A 26 -1.57 -14.34 -11.95
N TRP A 27 -1.62 -15.61 -11.56
CA TRP A 27 -1.55 -16.77 -12.48
C TRP A 27 -2.60 -16.75 -13.62
N ARG A 28 -3.59 -15.85 -13.55
CA ARG A 28 -4.62 -15.60 -14.57
C ARG A 28 -4.33 -14.36 -15.44
N GLY A 29 -3.12 -13.82 -15.41
CA GLY A 29 -2.69 -12.68 -16.23
C GLY A 29 -3.17 -11.29 -15.77
N TYR A 30 -3.85 -11.18 -14.63
CA TYR A 30 -4.40 -9.89 -14.14
C TYR A 30 -4.00 -9.57 -12.69
N ASN A 31 -3.82 -8.28 -12.38
CA ASN A 31 -3.58 -7.80 -11.01
C ASN A 31 -4.84 -8.00 -10.15
N ALA A 32 -4.68 -8.51 -8.93
CA ALA A 32 -5.78 -8.74 -7.98
C ALA A 32 -6.46 -7.42 -7.54
N GLY A 33 -7.59 -7.50 -6.83
CA GLY A 33 -8.37 -6.32 -6.40
C GLY A 33 -7.53 -5.22 -5.75
N VAL A 34 -6.72 -5.58 -4.76
CA VAL A 34 -5.76 -4.71 -4.06
C VAL A 34 -4.71 -4.11 -5.01
N GLY A 35 -4.19 -4.90 -5.95
CA GLY A 35 -3.24 -4.41 -6.96
C GLY A 35 -3.87 -3.40 -7.93
N ARG A 36 -5.14 -3.60 -8.30
CA ARG A 36 -5.88 -2.66 -9.16
C ARG A 36 -6.23 -1.37 -8.43
N SER A 37 -6.67 -1.41 -7.18
CA SER A 37 -6.92 -0.18 -6.40
C SER A 37 -5.62 0.56 -6.09
N THR A 38 -4.52 -0.13 -5.80
CA THR A 38 -3.18 0.49 -5.66
C THR A 38 -2.72 1.17 -6.95
N LEU A 39 -2.87 0.52 -8.10
CA LEU A 39 -2.51 1.10 -9.40
C LEU A 39 -3.39 2.31 -9.75
N MET A 40 -4.69 2.26 -9.44
CA MET A 40 -5.59 3.40 -9.65
C MET A 40 -5.32 4.56 -8.69
N LEU A 41 -4.97 4.29 -7.43
CA LEU A 41 -4.51 5.31 -6.49
C LEU A 41 -3.29 6.05 -7.05
N LEU A 42 -2.26 5.32 -7.48
CA LEU A 42 -1.07 5.90 -8.09
C LEU A 42 -1.39 6.70 -9.36
N LYS A 43 -2.25 6.17 -10.25
CA LYS A 43 -2.66 6.89 -11.47
C LYS A 43 -3.50 8.15 -11.18
N SER A 44 -4.29 8.17 -10.11
CA SER A 44 -5.01 9.36 -9.67
C SER A 44 -4.09 10.40 -9.03
N LEU A 45 -3.14 9.97 -8.18
CA LEU A 45 -2.13 10.85 -7.59
C LEU A 45 -1.25 11.50 -8.68
N ALA A 46 -0.88 10.74 -9.72
CA ALA A 46 -0.12 11.24 -10.86
C ALA A 46 -0.87 12.30 -11.72
N LYS A 47 -2.20 12.44 -11.58
CA LYS A 47 -3.00 13.50 -12.21
C LYS A 47 -3.04 14.79 -11.37
N ILE A 48 -2.51 14.80 -10.14
CA ILE A 48 -2.53 15.97 -9.24
C ILE A 48 -1.21 16.74 -9.37
N SER A 49 -1.25 17.96 -9.89
CA SER A 49 -0.06 18.80 -10.12
C SER A 49 0.65 19.24 -8.83
N ASN A 50 -0.14 19.66 -7.83
CA ASN A 50 0.32 20.36 -6.63
C ASN A 50 0.05 19.51 -5.37
N LEU A 51 0.60 18.29 -5.32
CA LEU A 51 0.64 17.51 -4.09
C LEU A 51 1.55 18.20 -3.05
N PRO A 52 1.18 18.28 -1.76
CA PRO A 52 2.01 18.87 -0.70
C PRO A 52 3.09 17.89 -0.16
N PHE A 53 3.41 16.86 -0.94
CA PHE A 53 4.38 15.82 -0.63
C PHE A 53 4.85 15.13 -1.92
N ASP A 54 6.08 14.62 -1.90
CA ASP A 54 6.63 13.73 -2.92
C ASP A 54 6.12 12.29 -2.73
N ILE A 55 6.04 11.54 -3.82
CA ILE A 55 5.66 10.13 -3.84
C ILE A 55 6.78 9.29 -4.44
N GLU A 56 7.18 8.25 -3.71
CA GLU A 56 8.06 7.20 -4.19
C GLU A 56 7.33 5.84 -4.16
N ILE A 57 7.63 4.94 -5.10
CA ILE A 57 7.07 3.58 -5.15
C ILE A 57 8.10 2.58 -4.61
N TYR A 58 7.65 1.61 -3.82
CA TYR A 58 8.45 0.44 -3.44
C TYR A 58 7.75 -0.84 -3.90
N ALA A 59 8.46 -1.80 -4.48
CA ALA A 59 7.91 -3.12 -4.81
C ALA A 59 8.91 -4.24 -4.52
N SER A 60 8.41 -5.36 -4.03
CA SER A 60 9.21 -6.52 -3.63
C SER A 60 9.04 -7.69 -4.59
N GLY A 61 9.99 -8.63 -4.55
CA GLY A 61 10.02 -9.83 -5.38
C GLY A 61 10.64 -9.59 -6.76
N LEU A 62 10.98 -10.70 -7.44
CA LEU A 62 11.69 -10.69 -8.73
C LEU A 62 10.92 -9.93 -9.83
N SER A 63 9.58 -9.91 -9.78
CA SER A 63 8.73 -9.15 -10.71
C SER A 63 8.89 -7.63 -10.64
N SER A 64 9.51 -7.10 -9.57
CA SER A 64 9.82 -5.67 -9.47
C SER A 64 11.10 -5.27 -10.22
N VAL A 65 11.96 -6.23 -10.57
CA VAL A 65 13.26 -5.95 -11.21
C VAL A 65 13.06 -5.67 -12.69
N GLY A 66 13.41 -4.45 -13.12
CA GLY A 66 13.23 -4.01 -14.52
C GLY A 66 11.78 -3.73 -14.92
N PHE A 67 10.85 -3.68 -13.96
CA PHE A 67 9.45 -3.32 -14.21
C PHE A 67 9.32 -1.82 -14.52
N ASP A 68 8.46 -1.44 -15.48
CA ASP A 68 8.30 -0.05 -15.93
C ASP A 68 7.43 0.82 -15.01
N PHE A 69 6.86 0.22 -13.96
CA PHE A 69 5.89 0.82 -13.05
C PHE A 69 4.72 1.53 -13.78
N HIS A 70 4.27 0.96 -14.89
CA HIS A 70 3.21 1.49 -15.76
C HIS A 70 3.52 2.89 -16.31
N ASN A 71 4.81 3.25 -16.43
CA ASN A 71 5.32 4.57 -16.81
C ASN A 71 4.79 5.72 -15.94
N LEU A 72 4.54 5.44 -14.65
CA LEU A 72 4.18 6.46 -13.66
C LEU A 72 5.33 7.45 -13.44
N PRO A 73 5.06 8.75 -13.20
CA PRO A 73 6.08 9.79 -13.04
C PRO A 73 6.80 9.76 -11.67
N PHE A 74 6.69 8.65 -10.93
CA PHE A 74 7.22 8.50 -9.59
C PHE A 74 8.54 7.71 -9.60
N LYS A 75 9.50 8.18 -8.79
CA LYS A 75 10.72 7.44 -8.50
C LYS A 75 10.37 6.12 -7.81
N HIS A 76 11.00 5.03 -8.21
CA HIS A 76 10.64 3.69 -7.77
C HIS A 76 11.86 2.89 -7.30
N PHE A 77 11.62 1.96 -6.37
CA PHE A 77 12.60 1.05 -5.79
C PHE A 77 12.10 -0.39 -5.90
N SER A 78 13.01 -1.29 -6.23
CA SER A 78 12.73 -2.72 -6.41
C SER A 78 13.56 -3.53 -5.41
N PHE A 79 12.91 -4.41 -4.64
CA PHE A 79 13.57 -5.31 -3.71
C PHE A 79 13.58 -6.74 -4.28
N PRO A 80 14.73 -7.26 -4.77
CA PRO A 80 14.78 -8.46 -5.61
C PRO A 80 14.59 -9.79 -4.84
N ILE A 81 14.04 -9.76 -3.62
CA ILE A 81 13.76 -10.93 -2.78
C ILE A 81 12.24 -11.05 -2.59
N PRO A 82 11.63 -12.23 -2.77
CA PRO A 82 10.19 -12.44 -2.50
C PRO A 82 9.80 -12.08 -1.07
N GLU A 83 8.62 -11.46 -0.88
CA GLU A 83 8.16 -10.93 0.42
C GLU A 83 8.13 -11.98 1.55
N LYS A 84 7.78 -13.24 1.22
CA LYS A 84 7.85 -14.36 2.16
C LYS A 84 9.26 -14.55 2.76
N ILE A 85 10.31 -14.31 1.97
CA ILE A 85 11.69 -14.38 2.42
C ILE A 85 12.11 -13.04 3.03
N GLY A 86 11.93 -11.94 2.30
CA GLY A 86 12.41 -10.60 2.65
C GLY A 86 11.73 -9.98 3.88
N CYS A 87 10.40 -10.06 3.96
CA CYS A 87 9.62 -9.65 5.11
C CYS A 87 9.50 -10.80 6.14
N GLU A 88 8.81 -11.89 5.79
CA GLU A 88 8.25 -12.80 6.81
C GLU A 88 9.27 -13.70 7.50
N LEU A 89 10.22 -14.27 6.76
CA LEU A 89 11.22 -15.19 7.30
C LEU A 89 12.45 -14.47 7.87
N THR A 90 12.94 -13.42 7.20
CA THR A 90 14.22 -12.78 7.56
C THR A 90 14.11 -11.36 8.10
N ARG A 91 13.00 -10.65 7.83
CA ARG A 91 12.84 -9.20 8.09
C ARG A 91 13.96 -8.31 7.54
N ILE A 92 14.72 -8.77 6.55
CA ILE A 92 15.78 -7.99 5.91
C ILE A 92 15.21 -6.86 5.05
N GLU A 93 14.03 -7.05 4.44
CA GLU A 93 13.36 -6.02 3.62
C GLU A 93 13.01 -4.77 4.45
N PRO A 94 12.25 -4.84 5.57
CA PRO A 94 11.95 -3.65 6.36
C PRO A 94 13.20 -2.99 6.96
N PHE A 95 14.20 -3.79 7.33
CA PHE A 95 15.48 -3.25 7.83
C PHE A 95 16.23 -2.45 6.75
N ILE A 96 16.35 -2.98 5.53
CA ILE A 96 16.98 -2.28 4.40
C ILE A 96 16.15 -1.06 4.01
N ARG A 97 14.84 -1.23 3.82
CA ARG A 97 13.88 -0.16 3.48
C ARG A 97 13.99 1.01 4.45
N SER A 98 13.97 0.76 5.77
CA SER A 98 14.05 1.80 6.81
C SER A 98 15.45 2.40 7.04
N LYS A 99 16.49 1.96 6.34
CA LYS A 99 17.85 2.50 6.43
C LYS A 99 18.38 3.13 5.14
N PHE A 100 17.96 2.63 3.99
CA PHE A 100 18.55 2.98 2.68
C PHE A 100 17.54 3.63 1.71
N VAL A 101 16.25 3.71 2.07
CA VAL A 101 15.24 4.50 1.35
C VAL A 101 14.84 5.67 2.25
N ASN A 102 14.83 6.89 1.71
CA ASN A 102 14.68 8.13 2.49
C ASN A 102 13.26 8.71 2.35
N TYR A 103 12.38 8.35 3.28
CA TYR A 103 10.97 8.74 3.31
C TYR A 103 10.49 9.05 4.74
N ASP A 104 9.48 9.91 4.87
CA ASP A 104 8.87 10.25 6.16
C ASP A 104 7.77 9.25 6.57
N LEU A 105 7.05 8.70 5.60
CA LEU A 105 5.87 7.88 5.82
C LEU A 105 5.77 6.72 4.81
N LEU A 106 5.66 5.48 5.31
CA LEU A 106 5.34 4.32 4.49
C LEU A 106 3.81 4.21 4.35
N HIS A 107 3.29 4.09 3.13
CA HIS A 107 1.92 3.64 2.89
C HIS A 107 1.92 2.18 2.46
N ILE A 108 1.19 1.36 3.22
CA ILE A 108 0.96 -0.06 2.98
C ILE A 108 -0.46 -0.21 2.40
N PRO A 109 -0.67 -0.30 1.08
CA PRO A 109 -1.99 -0.32 0.46
C PRO A 109 -2.70 -1.68 0.57
N HIS A 110 -2.28 -2.57 1.48
CA HIS A 110 -2.72 -3.95 1.58
C HIS A 110 -2.86 -4.42 3.04
N ASN A 111 -3.65 -5.48 3.26
CA ASN A 111 -4.16 -5.90 4.56
C ASN A 111 -3.11 -6.26 5.63
N LEU A 112 -1.87 -6.63 5.28
CA LEU A 112 -0.85 -7.07 6.24
C LEU A 112 0.58 -7.06 5.65
N ASP A 113 1.57 -6.52 6.38
CA ASP A 113 3.00 -6.58 6.02
C ASP A 113 3.90 -6.79 7.26
N GLU A 114 5.22 -6.92 7.07
CA GLU A 114 6.22 -6.66 8.10
C GLU A 114 6.81 -5.25 7.95
N VAL A 115 6.97 -4.57 9.08
CA VAL A 115 7.37 -3.15 9.14
C VAL A 115 8.35 -2.99 10.31
N HIS A 116 9.47 -2.32 10.07
CA HIS A 116 10.53 -2.14 11.06
C HIS A 116 10.09 -1.15 12.16
N SER A 117 10.67 -1.28 13.35
CA SER A 117 10.23 -0.56 14.55
C SER A 117 10.37 0.97 14.45
N LYS A 118 11.32 1.45 13.64
CA LYS A 118 11.57 2.87 13.40
C LYS A 118 10.68 3.49 12.31
N GLU A 119 9.98 2.70 11.52
CA GLU A 119 9.13 3.21 10.44
C GLU A 119 7.85 3.83 10.99
N SER A 120 7.54 5.05 10.53
CA SER A 120 6.22 5.67 10.60
C SER A 120 5.42 5.23 9.37
N TYR A 121 4.16 4.82 9.53
CA TYR A 121 3.38 4.26 8.44
C TYR A 121 1.87 4.43 8.60
N ILE A 122 1.17 4.39 7.47
CA ILE A 122 -0.28 4.24 7.35
C ILE A 122 -0.60 2.96 6.57
N VAL A 123 -1.74 2.34 6.85
CA VAL A 123 -2.13 1.06 6.23
C VAL A 123 -3.55 1.09 5.68
N THR A 124 -3.78 0.43 4.56
CA THR A 124 -5.10 0.21 3.96
C THR A 124 -5.59 -1.19 4.30
N LEU A 125 -6.58 -1.27 5.18
CA LEU A 125 -7.30 -2.51 5.48
C LEU A 125 -8.58 -2.55 4.63
N HIS A 126 -8.62 -3.47 3.66
CA HIS A 126 -9.75 -3.69 2.77
C HIS A 126 -10.87 -4.47 3.48
N ASP A 127 -10.47 -5.44 4.30
CA ASP A 127 -11.29 -6.35 5.08
C ASP A 127 -10.51 -6.88 6.31
N VAL A 128 -11.16 -7.69 7.15
CA VAL A 128 -10.54 -8.41 8.27
C VAL A 128 -10.76 -9.93 8.21
N ILE A 129 -11.13 -10.47 7.05
CA ILE A 129 -11.54 -11.89 6.89
C ILE A 129 -10.37 -12.85 7.20
N ALA A 130 -9.14 -12.43 6.91
CA ALA A 130 -7.95 -13.21 7.28
C ALA A 130 -7.62 -13.16 8.78
N TYR A 131 -8.07 -12.12 9.52
CA TYR A 131 -8.02 -12.11 10.99
C TYR A 131 -9.09 -13.04 11.58
N ASP A 132 -10.33 -12.99 11.09
CA ASP A 132 -11.40 -13.90 11.52
C ASP A 132 -11.00 -15.37 11.35
N ARG A 133 -10.39 -15.71 10.20
CA ARG A 133 -9.83 -17.04 9.93
C ARG A 133 -8.67 -17.40 10.87
N ALA A 134 -7.82 -16.45 11.24
CA ALA A 134 -6.74 -16.69 12.21
C ALA A 134 -7.31 -16.99 13.61
N ILE A 135 -8.35 -16.25 14.05
CA ILE A 135 -9.05 -16.53 15.32
C ILE A 135 -9.73 -17.91 15.27
N ALA A 136 -10.52 -18.20 14.22
CA ALA A 136 -11.23 -19.48 14.08
C ALA A 136 -10.29 -20.70 14.04
N ASN A 137 -9.10 -20.55 13.46
CA ASN A 137 -8.09 -21.62 13.36
C ASN A 137 -7.11 -21.65 14.56
N ASN A 138 -7.31 -20.81 15.59
CA ASN A 138 -6.36 -20.60 16.71
C ASN A 138 -4.93 -20.20 16.27
N ASP A 139 -4.76 -19.54 15.13
CA ASP A 139 -3.49 -18.93 14.70
C ASP A 139 -3.25 -17.60 15.46
N ILE A 140 -2.85 -17.75 16.72
CA ILE A 140 -2.47 -16.66 17.61
C ILE A 140 -1.30 -15.83 17.05
N LYS A 141 -0.46 -16.38 16.17
CA LYS A 141 0.67 -15.67 15.55
C LYS A 141 0.17 -14.67 14.51
N THR A 142 -0.71 -15.08 13.61
CA THR A 142 -1.32 -14.19 12.61
C THR A 142 -2.26 -13.18 13.27
N ALA A 143 -3.09 -13.60 14.23
CA ALA A 143 -3.96 -12.69 14.98
C ALA A 143 -3.17 -11.56 15.68
N LYS A 144 -2.05 -11.89 16.35
CA LYS A 144 -1.17 -10.89 16.96
C LYS A 144 -0.44 -10.01 15.93
N LYS A 145 -0.11 -10.52 14.73
CA LYS A 145 0.47 -9.71 13.64
C LYS A 145 -0.51 -8.64 13.16
N TRP A 146 -1.79 -8.99 12.97
CA TRP A 146 -2.87 -8.05 12.64
C TRP A 146 -3.03 -6.96 13.72
N GLN A 147 -3.24 -7.36 14.98
CA GLN A 147 -3.41 -6.43 16.10
C GLN A 147 -2.20 -5.48 16.25
N LYS A 148 -0.97 -5.99 16.16
CA LYS A 148 0.26 -5.18 16.23
C LYS A 148 0.41 -4.20 15.06
N MET A 149 -0.01 -4.59 13.86
CA MET A 149 0.07 -3.69 12.69
C MET A 149 -1.00 -2.59 12.77
N ALA A 150 -2.23 -2.92 13.18
CA ALA A 150 -3.28 -1.93 13.33
C ALA A 150 -2.97 -0.92 14.45
N SER A 151 -2.55 -1.39 15.63
CA SER A 151 -2.28 -0.55 16.81
C SER A 151 -1.02 0.34 16.71
N ARG A 152 -0.09 0.05 15.79
CA ARG A 152 1.12 0.87 15.55
C ARG A 152 1.00 1.77 14.31
N ALA A 153 -0.08 1.66 13.52
CA ALA A 153 -0.30 2.53 12.38
C ALA A 153 -0.61 3.97 12.83
N LYS A 154 -0.12 4.98 12.09
CA LYS A 154 -0.45 6.39 12.33
C LYS A 154 -1.88 6.72 11.92
N ALA A 155 -2.38 6.04 10.90
CA ALA A 155 -3.75 6.05 10.44
C ALA A 155 -4.03 4.74 9.67
N ILE A 156 -5.29 4.32 9.70
CA ILE A 156 -5.81 3.21 8.92
C ILE A 156 -6.80 3.77 7.89
N MET A 157 -6.65 3.42 6.62
CA MET A 157 -7.64 3.69 5.58
C MET A 157 -8.45 2.43 5.30
N THR A 158 -9.75 2.57 5.05
CA THR A 158 -10.62 1.46 4.68
C THR A 158 -11.72 1.87 3.70
N CYS A 159 -12.29 0.90 2.99
CA CYS A 159 -13.16 1.13 1.83
C CYS A 159 -14.62 1.46 2.15
N SER A 160 -15.07 1.25 3.39
CA SER A 160 -16.48 1.44 3.77
C SER A 160 -16.65 1.67 5.29
N GLN A 161 -17.80 2.22 5.69
CA GLN A 161 -18.16 2.33 7.11
C GLN A 161 -18.34 0.96 7.78
N TYR A 162 -18.81 -0.05 7.05
CA TYR A 162 -18.89 -1.43 7.55
C TYR A 162 -17.50 -1.98 7.89
N SER A 163 -16.55 -1.86 6.96
CA SER A 163 -15.15 -2.24 7.17
C SER A 163 -14.52 -1.46 8.33
N LYS A 164 -14.86 -0.17 8.52
CA LYS A 164 -14.41 0.62 9.68
C LYS A 164 -14.92 0.03 11.00
N SER A 165 -16.21 -0.27 11.12
CA SER A 165 -16.80 -0.87 12.32
C SER A 165 -16.19 -2.24 12.65
N GLU A 166 -15.93 -3.05 11.63
CA GLU A 166 -15.24 -4.35 11.74
C GLU A 166 -13.79 -4.18 12.24
N ILE A 167 -13.02 -3.26 11.66
CA ILE A 167 -11.63 -2.95 12.09
C ILE A 167 -11.60 -2.48 13.55
N VAL A 168 -12.46 -1.53 13.92
CA VAL A 168 -12.56 -0.95 15.26
C VAL A 168 -12.85 -2.04 16.30
N SER A 169 -13.89 -2.85 16.06
CA SER A 169 -14.36 -3.85 17.02
C SER A 169 -13.44 -5.07 17.12
N LYS A 170 -13.00 -5.64 15.99
CA LYS A 170 -12.25 -6.90 15.96
C LYS A 170 -10.77 -6.73 16.29
N LEU A 171 -10.17 -5.58 15.95
CA LEU A 171 -8.75 -5.28 16.22
C LEU A 171 -8.54 -4.36 17.43
N ASN A 172 -9.63 -3.91 18.08
CA ASN A 172 -9.64 -3.00 19.23
C ASN A 172 -8.88 -1.69 18.99
N ILE A 173 -9.33 -0.90 18.01
CA ILE A 173 -8.67 0.31 17.52
C ILE A 173 -9.57 1.54 17.71
N CYS A 174 -8.97 2.66 18.14
CA CYS A 174 -9.65 3.96 18.25
C CYS A 174 -10.32 4.37 16.91
N PRO A 175 -11.63 4.64 16.87
CA PRO A 175 -12.35 5.00 15.64
C PRO A 175 -11.76 6.20 14.89
N GLU A 176 -11.08 7.10 15.58
CA GLU A 176 -10.48 8.34 15.07
C GLU A 176 -9.23 8.06 14.23
N VAL A 177 -8.57 6.93 14.45
CA VAL A 177 -7.42 6.46 13.66
C VAL A 177 -7.87 5.85 12.32
N VAL A 178 -9.16 5.53 12.16
CA VAL A 178 -9.70 4.82 10.98
C VAL A 178 -10.49 5.77 10.07
N SER A 179 -9.93 6.11 8.91
CA SER A 179 -10.56 6.93 7.87
C SER A 179 -11.20 6.07 6.78
N VAL A 180 -12.43 6.41 6.38
CA VAL A 180 -13.11 5.76 5.25
C VAL A 180 -12.78 6.52 3.96
N VAL A 181 -12.20 5.82 2.99
CA VAL A 181 -11.86 6.30 1.65
C VAL A 181 -12.43 5.30 0.64
N TYR A 182 -13.54 5.66 0.01
CA TYR A 182 -14.24 4.80 -0.94
C TYR A 182 -13.42 4.59 -2.22
N TRP A 183 -13.61 3.43 -2.88
CA TRP A 183 -12.98 3.16 -4.17
C TRP A 183 -13.66 3.93 -5.30
N GLY A 184 -12.90 4.80 -5.98
CA GLY A 184 -13.37 5.49 -7.17
C GLY A 184 -13.51 4.57 -8.38
N ALA A 185 -14.58 4.74 -9.15
CA ALA A 185 -14.72 4.16 -10.48
C ALA A 185 -13.92 4.98 -11.51
N SER A 186 -13.45 4.32 -12.57
CA SER A 186 -12.79 4.98 -13.70
C SER A 186 -13.84 5.38 -14.73
N THR A 187 -14.20 6.66 -14.79
CA THR A 187 -15.11 7.23 -15.79
C THR A 187 -14.67 6.93 -17.21
N ASP A 188 -13.35 6.92 -17.44
CA ASP A 188 -12.67 6.55 -18.70
C ASP A 188 -12.99 5.11 -19.16
N LYS A 189 -13.65 4.29 -18.34
CA LYS A 189 -14.03 2.88 -18.58
C LYS A 189 -15.48 2.54 -18.24
N PHE A 190 -16.09 3.31 -17.35
CA PHE A 190 -17.46 3.16 -16.87
C PHE A 190 -18.18 4.48 -17.11
N TYR A 191 -18.64 4.67 -18.35
CA TYR A 191 -19.46 5.77 -18.79
C TYR A 191 -20.83 5.25 -19.24
N ILE A 192 -21.81 6.14 -19.34
CA ILE A 192 -23.06 5.86 -20.05
C ILE A 192 -22.76 6.09 -21.53
N GLU A 193 -23.01 5.10 -22.36
CA GLU A 193 -22.93 5.23 -23.82
C GLU A 193 -24.24 5.85 -24.31
N ASP A 194 -24.16 7.09 -24.83
CA ASP A 194 -25.31 7.78 -25.40
C ASP A 194 -25.80 7.03 -26.64
N LYS A 195 -27.04 6.53 -26.57
CA LYS A 195 -27.68 5.85 -27.70
C LYS A 195 -28.13 6.87 -28.75
N ILE A 196 -27.37 6.93 -29.84
CA ILE A 196 -27.74 7.55 -31.11
C ILE A 196 -28.79 6.69 -31.82
#